data_AF-A0A8T3NRD2-F1
#
_entry.id   AF-A0A8T3NRD2-F1
#
_cell.length_a   1.000
_cell.length_b   1.000
_cell.length_c   1.000
_cell.angle_alpha   90.00
_cell.angle_beta   90.00
_cell.angle_gamma   90.00
#
_symmetry.space_group_name_H-M   'P 1'
#
loop_
_entity.id
_entity.type
_entity.pdbx_description
1 polymer ?
#
loop_
_entity_poly.entity_id
_entity_poly.type
_entity_poly.pdbx_seq_one_letter_code
_entity_poly.pdbx_strand_id
1 'polypeptide(L)'
;MATDGPGAADARADFRALIAQKGHAVENARLAKNRLEEAFMTGMLTRSPFLDQALRDLDVAIEQDEGQKLGGKSAEASRFILRAIDRMLDEA
;
A
#
# COMPACT_ATOMS: atom_id res chain seq x y z
N MET A 1 10.09 3.37 14.46
CA MET A 1 10.18 4.84 14.34
C MET A 1 8.85 5.25 13.78
N ALA A 2 8.00 5.72 14.68
CA ALA A 2 6.62 5.34 14.68
C ALA A 2 5.80 6.12 13.67
N THR A 3 4.87 5.43 13.02
CA THR A 3 3.79 6.08 12.31
C THR A 3 2.75 6.51 13.36
N ASP A 4 3.16 7.42 14.23
CA ASP A 4 2.38 7.93 15.35
C ASP A 4 1.69 9.23 14.95
N GLY A 5 0.38 9.15 14.81
CA GLY A 5 -0.51 10.28 14.61
C GLY A 5 -1.90 9.95 15.15
N PRO A 6 -2.73 10.93 15.53
CA PRO A 6 -4.06 10.69 16.10
C PRO A 6 -5.01 9.92 15.16
N GLY A 7 -4.69 9.80 13.87
CA GLY A 7 -5.42 9.00 12.87
C GLY A 7 -4.63 7.82 12.29
N ALA A 8 -3.48 7.45 12.87
CA ALA A 8 -2.66 6.36 12.35
C ALA A 8 -3.39 5.00 12.43
N ALA A 9 -4.14 4.76 13.51
CA ALA A 9 -4.91 3.54 13.67
C ALA A 9 -6.00 3.39 12.59
N ASP A 10 -6.76 4.46 12.32
CA ASP A 10 -7.76 4.49 11.24
C ASP A 10 -7.11 4.29 9.86
N ALA A 11 -5.99 4.98 9.58
CA ALA A 11 -5.27 4.81 8.32
C ALA A 11 -4.78 3.36 8.12
N ARG A 12 -4.29 2.70 9.18
CA ARG A 12 -3.89 1.28 9.16
C ARG A 12 -5.10 0.36 8.93
N ALA A 13 -6.24 0.64 9.58
CA ALA A 13 -7.46 -0.14 9.44
C ALA A 13 -8.05 -0.04 8.03
N ASP A 14 -8.12 1.16 7.46
CA ASP A 14 -8.58 1.39 6.09
C ASP A 14 -7.68 0.70 5.08
N PHE A 15 -6.36 0.82 5.25
CA PHE A 15 -5.39 0.13 4.41
C PHE A 15 -5.59 -1.40 4.46
N ARG A 16 -5.77 -1.98 5.64
CA ARG A 16 -6.05 -3.42 5.82
C ARG A 16 -7.35 -3.85 5.15
N ALA A 17 -8.39 -3.03 5.24
CA ALA A 17 -9.66 -3.29 4.60
C ALA A 17 -9.51 -3.36 3.06
N LEU A 18 -8.73 -2.45 2.47
CA LEU A 18 -8.47 -2.40 1.03
C LEU A 18 -7.69 -3.63 0.53
N ILE A 19 -6.62 -4.03 1.23
CA ILE A 19 -5.81 -5.19 0.80
C ILE A 19 -6.51 -6.54 1.06
N ALA A 20 -7.53 -6.57 1.92
CA ALA A 20 -8.34 -7.75 2.21
C ALA A 20 -9.49 -7.96 1.20
N GLN A 21 -9.78 -6.98 0.34
CA GLN A 21 -10.82 -7.11 -0.69
C GLN A 21 -10.51 -8.26 -1.65
N LYS A 22 -11.56 -9.02 -2.01
CA LYS A 22 -11.45 -10.14 -2.96
C LYS A 22 -11.59 -9.62 -4.39
N GLY A 23 -10.83 -10.22 -5.31
CA GLY A 23 -10.81 -9.81 -6.72
C GLY A 23 -9.99 -8.54 -6.95
N HIS A 24 -9.67 -8.24 -8.21
CA HIS A 24 -9.02 -6.99 -8.66
C HIS A 24 -7.79 -6.56 -7.83
N ALA A 25 -6.80 -7.44 -7.67
CA ALA A 25 -5.62 -7.20 -6.83
C ALA A 25 -4.89 -5.88 -7.14
N VAL A 26 -4.81 -5.51 -8.42
CA VAL A 26 -4.14 -4.27 -8.87
C VAL A 26 -4.99 -3.03 -8.57
N GLU A 27 -6.32 -3.10 -8.72
CA GLU A 27 -7.21 -2.01 -8.34
C GLU A 27 -7.16 -1.79 -6.82
N ASN A 28 -7.20 -2.86 -6.04
CA ASN A 28 -7.06 -2.78 -4.58
C ASN A 28 -5.70 -2.18 -4.20
N ALA A 29 -4.64 -2.48 -4.95
CA ALA A 29 -3.32 -1.90 -4.74
C ALA A 29 -3.29 -0.39 -5.02
N ARG A 30 -3.96 0.08 -6.08
CA ARG A 30 -4.12 1.52 -6.37
C ARG A 30 -4.87 2.24 -5.27
N LEU A 31 -6.01 1.68 -4.85
CA LEU A 31 -6.81 2.26 -3.78
C LEU A 31 -6.03 2.31 -2.47
N ALA A 32 -5.31 1.23 -2.14
CA ALA A 32 -4.47 1.16 -0.95
C ALA A 32 -3.33 2.20 -0.98
N LYS A 33 -2.67 2.37 -2.13
CA LYS A 33 -1.66 3.41 -2.34
C LYS A 33 -2.26 4.80 -2.13
N ASN A 34 -3.36 5.13 -2.81
CA ASN A 34 -4.01 6.44 -2.71
C ASN A 34 -4.39 6.77 -1.26
N ARG A 35 -4.89 5.78 -0.50
CA ARG A 35 -5.23 5.96 0.92
C ARG A 35 -3.99 6.27 1.78
N LEU A 36 -2.86 5.59 1.52
CA LEU A 36 -1.60 5.90 2.20
C LEU A 36 -1.10 7.31 1.86
N GLU A 37 -1.16 7.71 0.60
CA GLU A 37 -0.78 9.07 0.18
C GLU A 37 -1.61 10.14 0.88
N GLU A 38 -2.93 9.95 0.98
CA GLU A 38 -3.81 10.83 1.76
C GLU A 38 -3.44 10.87 3.24
N ALA A 39 -3.16 9.71 3.85
CA ALA A 39 -2.76 9.63 5.25
C ALA A 39 -1.42 10.36 5.51
N PHE A 40 -0.48 10.35 4.56
CA PHE A 40 0.73 11.17 4.65
C PHE A 40 0.44 12.67 4.49
N MET A 41 -0.41 13.05 3.54
CA MET A 41 -0.76 14.46 3.29
C MET A 41 -1.50 15.10 4.48
N THR A 42 -2.34 14.33 5.16
CA THR A 42 -3.11 14.78 6.33
C THR A 42 -2.32 14.66 7.64
N GLY A 43 -1.10 14.13 7.62
CA GLY A 43 -0.27 13.92 8.80
C GLY A 43 -0.76 12.78 9.71
N MET A 44 -1.65 11.92 9.23
CA MET A 44 -2.07 10.70 9.93
C MET A 44 -0.95 9.65 9.99
N LEU A 45 -0.09 9.62 8.96
CA LEU A 45 1.09 8.77 8.90
C LEU A 45 2.33 9.62 8.58
N THR A 46 3.48 9.15 9.04
CA THR A 46 4.78 9.75 8.72
C THR A 46 5.50 8.93 7.65
N ARG A 47 6.09 9.60 6.66
CA ARG A 47 6.91 8.95 5.63
C ARG A 47 8.16 8.33 6.26
N SER A 48 8.59 7.20 5.71
CA SER A 48 9.86 6.58 6.04
C SER A 48 10.58 6.14 4.76
N PRO A 49 11.92 6.03 4.76
CA PRO A 49 12.66 5.59 3.59
C PRO A 49 12.19 4.25 3.02
N PHE A 50 11.75 3.34 3.89
CA PHE A 50 11.17 2.06 3.50
C PHE A 50 9.83 2.24 2.77
N LEU A 51 8.92 3.08 3.30
CA LEU A 51 7.63 3.34 2.64
C LEU A 51 7.82 3.99 1.27
N ASP A 52 8.71 4.95 1.17
CA ASP A 52 8.98 5.62 -0.11
C ASP A 52 9.49 4.63 -1.16
N GLN A 53 10.38 3.70 -0.79
CA GLN A 53 10.83 2.66 -1.71
C GLN A 53 9.70 1.68 -2.06
N ALA A 54 8.98 1.17 -1.05
CA ALA A 54 7.90 0.22 -1.26
C ALA A 54 6.78 0.78 -2.14
N LEU A 55 6.45 2.06 -2.00
CA LEU A 55 5.44 2.73 -2.83
C LEU A 55 5.89 2.89 -4.29
N ARG A 56 7.18 3.16 -4.53
CA ARG A 56 7.74 3.18 -5.89
C ARG A 56 7.71 1.81 -6.55
N ASP A 57 8.08 0.76 -5.81
CA ASP A 57 8.01 -0.62 -6.31
C ASP A 57 6.56 -1.03 -6.59
N LEU A 58 5.61 -0.55 -5.77
CA LEU A 58 4.18 -0.77 -5.97
C LEU A 58 3.67 -0.08 -7.24
N ASP A 59 4.08 1.16 -7.51
CA ASP A 59 3.72 1.87 -8.75
C ASP A 59 4.18 1.08 -9.98
N VAL A 60 5.43 0.61 -10.00
CA VAL A 60 5.96 -0.20 -11.10
C VAL A 60 5.16 -1.49 -11.27
N ALA A 61 4.79 -2.16 -10.17
CA ALA A 61 3.95 -3.36 -10.24
C ALA A 61 2.59 -3.04 -10.87
N ILE A 62 1.91 -1.98 -10.41
CA ILE A 62 0.61 -1.55 -10.93
C ILE A 62 0.68 -1.23 -12.43
N GLU A 63 1.67 -0.44 -12.87
CA GLU A 63 1.84 -0.04 -14.27
C GLU A 63 2.13 -1.25 -15.18
N GLN A 64 2.86 -2.25 -14.68
CA GLN A 64 3.16 -3.47 -15.44
C GLN A 64 1.92 -4.34 -15.71
N ASP A 65 0.91 -4.32 -14.83
CA ASP A 65 -0.36 -5.03 -15.07
C ASP A 65 -1.17 -4.37 -16.20
N GLU A 66 -1.12 -3.04 -16.31
CA GLU A 66 -1.80 -2.31 -17.38
C GLU A 66 -1.19 -2.58 -18.76
N GLY A 67 0.12 -2.82 -18.81
CA GLY A 67 0.86 -3.11 -20.05
C GLY A 67 0.87 -4.58 -20.47
N GLN A 68 0.55 -5.52 -19.58
CA GLN A 68 0.61 -6.97 -19.83
C GLN A 68 -0.70 -7.63 -19.38
N LYS A 69 -1.41 -8.32 -20.28
CA LYS A 69 -2.58 -9.19 -19.96
C LYS A 69 -2.19 -10.45 -19.14
N LEU A 70 -1.22 -10.34 -18.22
CA LEU A 70 -0.69 -11.43 -17.40
C LEU A 70 -0.85 -11.07 -15.92
N GLY A 71 -2.10 -11.08 -15.44
CA GLY A 71 -2.48 -10.81 -14.05
C GLY A 71 -1.98 -11.82 -13.00
N GLY A 72 -0.87 -12.51 -13.26
CA GLY A 72 -0.19 -13.41 -12.31
C GLY A 72 0.95 -12.71 -11.58
N LYS A 73 1.99 -12.28 -12.31
CA LYS A 73 3.24 -11.79 -11.70
C LYS A 73 3.11 -10.41 -11.08
N SER A 74 2.47 -9.46 -11.75
CA SER A 74 2.26 -8.12 -11.20
C SER A 74 1.30 -8.15 -10.00
N ALA A 75 0.22 -8.93 -10.09
CA ALA A 75 -0.73 -9.09 -8.98
C ALA A 75 -0.07 -9.72 -7.74
N GLU A 76 0.80 -10.72 -7.92
CA GLU A 76 1.59 -11.28 -6.81
C GLU A 76 2.59 -10.28 -6.24
N ALA A 77 3.31 -9.53 -7.10
CA ALA A 77 4.24 -8.50 -6.65
C ALA A 77 3.52 -7.43 -5.81
N SER A 78 2.39 -6.93 -6.30
CA SER A 78 1.54 -5.97 -5.59
C SER A 78 1.13 -6.49 -4.21
N ARG A 79 0.69 -7.74 -4.12
CA ARG A 79 0.31 -8.37 -2.83
C ARG A 79 1.51 -8.48 -1.88
N PHE A 80 2.68 -8.86 -2.38
CA PHE A 80 3.87 -9.00 -1.56
C PHE A 80 4.31 -7.65 -0.98
N ILE A 81 4.34 -6.61 -1.82
CA ILE A 81 4.70 -5.24 -1.42
C ILE A 81 3.70 -4.70 -0.39
N LEU A 82 2.39 -4.85 -0.65
CA LEU A 82 1.35 -4.43 0.28
C LEU A 82 1.45 -5.12 1.65
N ARG A 83 1.82 -6.41 1.67
CA ARG A 83 2.06 -7.16 2.93
C ARG A 83 3.30 -6.66 3.66
N ALA A 84 4.35 -6.25 2.95
CA ALA A 84 5.53 -5.66 3.57
C ALA A 84 5.22 -4.30 4.19
N ILE A 85 4.39 -3.49 3.52
CA ILE A 85 3.88 -2.22 4.05
C ILE A 85 3.01 -2.44 5.29
N ASP A 86 2.06 -3.37 5.26
CA ASP A 86 1.18 -3.72 6.41
C ASP A 86 2.00 -4.09 7.65
N ARG A 87 3.03 -4.94 7.49
CA ARG A 87 3.91 -5.33 8.59
C ARG A 87 4.69 -4.15 9.15
N MET A 88 5.27 -3.32 8.28
CA MET A 88 6.02 -2.16 8.74
C MET A 88 5.10 -1.18 9.51
N LEU A 89 3.89 -0.95 9.01
CA LEU A 89 2.90 -0.12 9.70
C LEU A 89 2.44 -0.71 11.04
N ASP A 90 2.48 -2.02 11.23
CA ASP A 90 2.16 -2.67 12.51
C ASP A 90 3.32 -2.55 13.52
N GLU A 91 4.56 -2.64 13.05
CA GLU A 91 5.77 -2.54 13.88
C GLU A 91 6.16 -1.10 14.26
N ALA A 92 5.58 -0.10 13.59
CA ALA A 92 5.86 1.32 13.77
C ALA A 92 4.99 1.96 14.84
#